data_AF-A0A640VIA1-F1
#
_entry.id   AF-A0A640VIA1-F1
#
_cell.length_a   1.000
_cell.length_b   1.000
_cell.length_c   1.000
_cell.angle_alpha   90.00
_cell.angle_beta   90.00
_cell.angle_gamma   90.00
#
_symmetry.space_group_name_H-M   'P 1'
#
loop_
_entity.id
_entity.type
_entity.pdbx_description
1 polymer ?
#
loop_
_entity_poly.entity_id
_entity_poly.type
_entity_poly.pdbx_seq_one_letter_code
_entity_poly.pdbx_strand_id
1 'polypeptide(L)' 'MFQRIFLDHPATVDESFFQHMRFALSFAVLLLAAGGAALVHAVIPCLFEKTVGNIVRKLHHRIENRH' A
#
# COMPACT_ATOMS: atom_id res chain seq x y z
N MET A 1 -18.34 -17.72 -5.36
CA MET A 1 -17.13 -17.52 -4.53
C MET A 1 -16.26 -16.38 -5.06
N PHE A 2 -15.98 -16.30 -6.36
CA PHE A 2 -15.31 -15.16 -7.01
C PHE A 2 -16.00 -13.81 -6.79
N GLN A 3 -17.33 -13.75 -6.96
CA GLN A 3 -18.16 -12.55 -6.68
C GLN A 3 -17.98 -11.99 -5.26
N ARG A 4 -17.89 -12.85 -4.24
CA ARG A 4 -17.85 -12.43 -2.83
C ARG A 4 -16.53 -11.79 -2.41
N ILE A 5 -15.45 -12.12 -3.12
CA ILE A 5 -14.09 -11.64 -2.79
C ILE A 5 -13.74 -10.40 -3.62
N PHE A 6 -14.24 -10.33 -4.85
CA PHE A 6 -13.94 -9.23 -5.78
C PHE A 6 -15.07 -8.21 -5.97
N LEU A 7 -16.33 -8.54 -5.65
CA LEU A 7 -17.50 -7.66 -5.84
C LEU A 7 -18.21 -7.27 -4.53
N ASP A 8 -18.20 -8.10 -3.49
CA ASP A 8 -18.82 -7.71 -2.19
C ASP A 8 -17.95 -6.75 -1.35
N HIS A 9 -16.62 -6.72 -1.52
CA HIS A 9 -15.78 -5.70 -0.86
C HIS A 9 -15.96 -4.28 -1.46
N PRO A 10 -16.06 -4.09 -2.80
CA PRO A 10 -16.42 -2.80 -3.37
C PRO A 10 -17.84 -2.34 -3.02
N ALA A 11 -18.78 -3.26 -2.79
CA ALA A 11 -20.16 -2.92 -2.45
C ALA A 11 -20.32 -2.22 -1.06
N THR A 12 -19.33 -2.37 -0.16
CA THR A 12 -19.33 -1.66 1.12
C THR A 12 -18.79 -0.23 1.07
N VAL A 13 -18.31 0.23 -0.10
CA VAL A 13 -17.59 1.52 -0.22
C VAL A 13 -18.02 2.40 -1.40
N ASP A 14 -19.01 1.98 -2.19
CA ASP A 14 -19.48 2.74 -3.37
C ASP A 14 -18.37 3.08 -4.40
N GLU A 15 -17.28 2.31 -4.42
CA GLU A 15 -16.17 2.49 -5.36
C GLU A 15 -16.27 1.46 -6.50
N SER A 16 -16.02 1.91 -7.73
CA SER A 16 -15.88 0.98 -8.87
C SER A 16 -14.70 0.03 -8.62
N PHE A 17 -14.83 -1.23 -9.05
CA PHE A 17 -13.76 -2.23 -8.95
C PHE A 17 -12.39 -1.69 -9.44
N PHE A 18 -12.40 -0.90 -10.51
CA PHE A 18 -11.20 -0.25 -11.06
C PHE A 18 -10.58 0.81 -10.15
N GLN A 19 -11.38 1.59 -9.39
CA GLN A 19 -10.86 2.53 -8.40
C GLN A 19 -10.18 1.78 -7.26
N HIS A 20 -10.83 0.76 -6.72
CA HIS A 20 -10.28 -0.07 -5.65
C HIS A 20 -8.99 -0.79 -6.09
N MET A 21 -9.01 -1.40 -7.27
CA MET A 21 -7.84 -2.07 -7.85
C MET A 21 -6.68 -1.10 -8.05
N ARG A 22 -6.92 0.10 -8.59
CA ARG A 22 -5.88 1.12 -8.79
C ARG A 22 -5.27 1.57 -7.46
N PHE A 23 -6.09 1.78 -6.45
CA PHE A 23 -5.63 2.13 -5.11
C PHE A 23 -4.80 1.00 -4.50
N ALA A 24 -5.32 -0.24 -4.52
CA ALA A 24 -4.66 -1.41 -3.95
C ALA A 24 -3.31 -1.69 -4.63
N LEU A 25 -3.25 -1.62 -5.97
CA LEU A 25 -1.99 -1.77 -6.72
C LEU A 25 -1.00 -0.65 -6.37
N SER A 26 -1.46 0.61 -6.32
CA SER A 26 -0.59 1.73 -5.94
C SER A 26 -0.06 1.61 -4.51
N PHE A 27 -0.88 1.07 -3.60
CA PHE A 27 -0.51 0.78 -2.22
C PHE A 27 0.53 -0.36 -2.16
N ALA A 28 0.27 -1.46 -2.86
CA ALA A 28 1.15 -2.62 -2.91
C ALA A 28 2.56 -2.28 -3.43
N VAL A 29 2.65 -1.48 -4.51
CA VAL A 29 3.94 -1.02 -5.05
C VAL A 29 4.75 -0.25 -4.02
N LEU A 30 4.12 0.68 -3.30
CA LEU A 30 4.78 1.44 -2.24
C LEU A 30 5.21 0.55 -1.07
N LEU A 31 4.39 -0.42 -0.68
CA LEU A 31 4.71 -1.37 0.39
C LEU A 31 5.93 -2.23 0.02
N LEU A 32 5.97 -2.75 -1.21
CA LEU A 32 7.11 -3.52 -1.73
C LEU A 32 8.37 -2.66 -1.83
N ALA A 33 8.25 -1.39 -2.24
CA ALA A 33 9.38 -0.45 -2.26
C ALA A 33 9.92 -0.18 -0.85
N ALA A 34 9.04 0.01 0.14
CA ALA A 34 9.46 0.15 1.54
C ALA A 34 10.16 -1.11 2.07
N GLY A 35 9.60 -2.29 1.79
CA GLY A 35 10.21 -3.57 2.15
C GLY A 35 11.57 -3.77 1.50
N GLY A 36 11.70 -3.51 0.20
CA GLY A 36 12.98 -3.58 -0.51
C GLY A 36 14.01 -2.59 0.04
N ALA A 37 13.60 -1.35 0.33
CA ALA A 37 14.46 -0.35 0.96
C ALA A 37 14.91 -0.78 2.35
N ALA A 38 14.03 -1.41 3.15
CA ALA A 38 14.37 -1.94 4.46
C ALA A 38 15.36 -3.13 4.39
N LEU A 39 15.21 -4.00 3.39
CA LEU A 39 16.16 -5.09 3.13
C LEU A 39 17.55 -4.54 2.78
N VAL A 40 17.62 -3.55 1.88
CA VAL A 40 18.91 -2.91 1.55
C VAL A 40 19.50 -2.21 2.76
N HIS A 41 18.69 -1.50 3.56
CA HIS A 41 19.12 -0.86 4.80
C HIS A 41 19.65 -1.88 5.83
N ALA A 42 19.02 -3.07 5.94
CA ALA A 42 19.48 -4.13 6.83
C ALA A 42 20.87 -4.66 6.46
N VAL A 43 21.23 -4.64 5.18
CA VAL A 43 22.57 -5.02 4.70
C VAL A 43 23.54 -3.83 4.76
N ILE A 44 23.06 -2.63 4.45
CA ILE A 44 23.85 -1.40 4.39
C ILE A 44 23.12 -0.30 5.20
N PRO A 45 23.41 -0.16 6.51
CA PRO A 45 22.67 0.73 7.41
C PRO A 45 22.66 2.21 7.00
N CYS A 46 23.61 2.66 6.19
CA CYS A 46 23.67 4.05 5.74
C CYS A 46 22.71 4.36 4.57
N LEU A 47 22.15 3.36 3.91
CA LEU A 47 21.23 3.55 2.78
C LEU A 47 19.78 3.53 3.26
N PHE A 48 18.93 4.38 2.68
CA PHE A 48 17.48 4.39 2.91
C PHE A 48 17.02 4.68 4.36
N GLU A 49 17.87 5.25 5.22
CA GLU A 49 17.57 5.57 6.63
C GLU A 49 16.22 6.27 6.83
N LYS A 50 15.91 7.28 5.99
CA LYS A 50 14.63 8.01 6.04
C LYS A 50 13.60 7.49 5.06
N THR A 51 14.00 6.71 4.07
CA THR A 51 13.13 6.31 2.95
C THR A 51 12.05 5.34 3.41
N VAL A 52 12.39 4.33 4.22
CA VAL A 52 11.41 3.39 4.77
C VAL A 52 10.37 4.13 5.61
N GLY A 53 10.83 4.97 6.55
CA GLY A 53 9.95 5.75 7.42
C GLY A 53 9.02 6.70 6.66
N ASN A 54 9.53 7.38 5.63
CA ASN A 54 8.73 8.26 4.78
C ASN A 54 7.66 7.51 3.99
N ILE A 55 7.99 6.34 3.43
CA ILE A 55 7.02 5.53 2.69
C ILE A 55 5.94 4.97 3.64
N VAL A 56 6.33 4.48 4.82
CA VAL A 56 5.38 3.97 5.82
C VAL A 56 4.45 5.08 6.30
N ARG A 57 4.95 6.28 6.60
CA ARG A 57 4.12 7.45 6.94
C ARG A 57 3.14 7.81 5.81
N LYS A 58 3.60 7.78 4.56
CA LYS A 58 2.75 8.02 3.38
C LYS A 58 1.66 6.96 3.23
N LEU A 59 1.98 5.68 3.45
CA LEU A 59 1.03 4.57 3.41
C LEU A 59 0.00 4.69 4.55
N HIS A 60 0.45 5.01 5.75
CA HIS A 60 -0.39 5.21 6.92
C HIS A 60 -1.39 6.35 6.69
N HIS A 61 -0.92 7.52 6.26
CA HIS A 61 -1.78 8.66 5.92
C HIS A 61 -2.77 8.32 4.80
N ARG A 62 -2.40 7.48 3.83
CA ARG A 62 -3.32 7.01 2.78
C ARG A 62 -4.40 6.06 3.29
N ILE A 63 -4.12 5.30 4.34
CA ILE A 63 -5.12 4.44 4.99
C ILE A 63 -6.05 5.29 5.85
N GLU A 64 -5.50 6.20 6.65
CA GLU A 64 -6.28 7.06 7.55
C GLU A 64 -7.22 8.00 6.79
N ASN A 65 -6.77 8.61 5.69
CA ASN A 65 -7.65 9.45 4.87
C ASN A 65 -8.60 8.65 3.96
N ARG A 66 -8.59 7.32 4.06
CA ARG A 66 -9.49 6.51 3.22
C ARG A 66 -10.92 6.48 3.74
N HIS A 67 -11.20 6.84 5.00
CA HIS A 67 -12.56 7.06 5.53
C HIS A 67 -12.57 7.98 6.75
#